data_AF-A0A0F5HWM4-F1
#
_entry.id   AF-A0A0F5HWM4-F1
#
_cell.length_a   1.000
_cell.length_b   1.000
_cell.length_c   1.000
_cell.angle_alpha   90.00
_cell.angle_beta   90.00
_cell.angle_gamma   90.00
#
_symmetry.space_group_name_H-M   'P 1'
#
loop_
_entity.id
_entity.type
_entity.pdbx_description
1 polymer ?
#
loop_
_entity_poly.entity_id
_entity_poly.type
_entity_poly.pdbx_seq_one_letter_code
_entity_poly.pdbx_strand_id
1 'polypeptide(L)'
;MNEWLKQKEMLEQKVRQKLSYPYLHKYIEKPEIEESRLLILMMPFTAEQLLSDDIQNCIVSAALIQIALDTHERVIASSDYIAKDQQLTVLAGDYFSGLYYRTLAETGNIDMIRSLSAAVKSINESKIALYHQEHNSVSSIMESVYKIETEIIKQFYSVFDLQSFFPVASHVLSAKRLIEEKHLFVTGEKSVLAEAVDSLEAWGNNPSLSVDGQHEMISICDQYINHAKAEVEQALHDRSVAGSVRELCSLLYNETFRNKTYPEEG
;
A
#
# COMPACT_ATOMS: atom_id res chain seq x y z
N MET A 1 20.06 15.19 2.02
CA MET A 1 18.70 15.26 1.46
C MET A 1 18.68 15.48 -0.06
N ASN A 2 19.35 16.51 -0.62
CA ASN A 2 19.30 16.80 -2.07
C ASN A 2 19.69 15.64 -3.00
N GLU A 3 20.72 14.87 -2.68
CA GLU A 3 21.12 13.71 -3.50
C GLU A 3 20.09 12.58 -3.44
N TRP A 4 19.51 12.35 -2.28
CA TRP A 4 18.48 11.33 -2.09
C TRP A 4 17.19 11.67 -2.84
N LEU A 5 16.76 12.95 -2.81
CA LEU A 5 15.62 13.42 -3.59
C LEU A 5 15.83 13.24 -5.09
N LYS A 6 17.06 13.45 -5.59
CA LYS A 6 17.40 13.13 -6.99
C LYS A 6 17.26 11.64 -7.29
N GLN A 7 17.66 10.76 -6.36
CA GLN A 7 17.47 9.31 -6.52
C GLN A 7 15.98 8.93 -6.55
N LYS A 8 15.16 9.58 -5.71
CA LYS A 8 13.69 9.39 -5.71
C LYS A 8 13.11 9.76 -7.08
N GLU A 9 13.40 10.96 -7.57
CA GLU A 9 12.91 11.44 -8.89
C GLU A 9 13.34 10.51 -10.03
N MET A 10 14.60 10.04 -10.00
CA MET A 10 15.11 9.09 -10.99
C MET A 10 14.37 7.75 -10.93
N LEU A 11 14.16 7.18 -9.74
CA LEU A 11 13.42 5.92 -9.59
C LEU A 11 11.97 6.06 -10.03
N GLU A 12 11.31 7.14 -9.64
CA GLU A 12 9.96 7.47 -10.09
C GLU A 12 9.91 7.56 -11.62
N GLN A 13 10.88 8.25 -12.24
CA GLN A 13 10.97 8.33 -13.70
C GLN A 13 11.18 6.95 -14.33
N LYS A 14 12.02 6.08 -13.76
CA LYS A 14 12.22 4.70 -14.26
C LYS A 14 10.91 3.90 -14.21
N VAL A 15 10.14 4.01 -13.12
CA VAL A 15 8.82 3.37 -13.01
C VAL A 15 7.87 3.93 -14.08
N ARG A 16 7.77 5.27 -14.22
CA ARG A 16 6.92 5.92 -15.23
C ARG A 16 7.28 5.50 -16.65
N GLN A 17 8.57 5.39 -16.98
CA GLN A 17 9.03 4.94 -18.30
C GLN A 17 8.58 3.51 -18.59
N LYS A 18 8.67 2.59 -17.62
CA LYS A 18 8.23 1.20 -17.80
C LYS A 18 6.71 1.09 -17.95
N LEU A 19 5.94 1.86 -17.19
CA LEU A 19 4.47 1.90 -17.29
C LEU A 19 3.98 2.56 -18.59
N SER A 20 4.83 3.34 -19.27
CA SER A 20 4.44 4.12 -20.43
C SER A 20 4.24 3.22 -21.66
N TYR A 21 3.02 2.72 -21.85
CA TYR A 21 2.62 2.03 -23.08
C TYR A 21 1.58 2.88 -23.86
N PRO A 22 1.89 3.39 -25.06
CA PRO A 22 1.05 4.35 -25.77
C PRO A 22 -0.40 3.90 -25.99
N TYR A 23 -0.64 2.60 -26.11
CA TYR A 23 -1.98 2.06 -26.29
C TYR A 23 -2.82 2.14 -25.01
N LEU A 24 -2.21 1.88 -23.85
CA LEU A 24 -2.92 1.90 -22.56
C LEU A 24 -3.37 3.32 -22.18
N HIS A 25 -2.56 4.35 -22.46
CA HIS A 25 -2.87 5.75 -22.16
C HIS A 25 -4.20 6.26 -22.76
N LYS A 26 -4.71 5.60 -23.81
CA LYS A 26 -5.97 6.00 -24.46
C LYS A 26 -7.20 5.49 -23.73
N TYR A 27 -7.05 4.50 -22.86
CA TYR A 27 -8.17 3.69 -22.36
C TYR A 27 -8.15 3.45 -20.86
N ILE A 28 -7.00 3.55 -20.20
CA ILE A 28 -6.89 3.44 -18.75
C ILE A 28 -6.43 4.77 -18.17
N GLU A 29 -6.90 5.04 -16.96
CA GLU A 29 -6.36 6.13 -16.16
C GLU A 29 -4.87 5.91 -15.91
N LYS A 30 -4.12 7.02 -15.84
CA LYS A 30 -2.68 6.95 -15.61
C LYS A 30 -2.43 6.27 -14.26
N PRO A 31 -1.65 5.16 -14.22
CA PRO A 31 -1.32 4.54 -12.96
C PRO A 31 -0.59 5.52 -12.06
N GLU A 32 -1.08 5.64 -10.82
CA GLU A 32 -0.47 6.50 -9.82
C GLU A 32 0.72 5.77 -9.19
N ILE A 33 1.81 6.51 -8.98
CA ILE A 33 2.95 6.01 -8.21
C ILE A 33 2.75 6.58 -6.81
N GLU A 34 2.39 5.72 -5.88
CA GLU A 34 2.18 6.10 -4.50
C GLU A 34 3.54 6.49 -3.88
N GLU A 35 3.69 7.78 -3.55
CA GLU A 35 4.96 8.34 -3.10
C GLU A 35 5.44 7.67 -1.82
N SER A 36 4.58 7.46 -0.83
CA SER A 36 4.99 6.94 0.48
C SER A 36 5.59 5.54 0.39
N ARG A 37 5.05 4.67 -0.47
CA ARG A 37 5.58 3.34 -0.78
C ARG A 37 6.94 3.40 -1.45
N LEU A 38 7.15 4.33 -2.39
CA LEU A 38 8.47 4.50 -3.01
C LEU A 38 9.50 4.98 -1.98
N LEU A 39 9.13 5.96 -1.14
CA LEU A 39 10.00 6.44 -0.06
C LEU A 39 10.32 5.30 0.92
N ILE A 40 9.34 4.45 1.27
CA ILE A 40 9.52 3.28 2.14
C ILE A 40 10.50 2.28 1.51
N LEU A 41 10.33 1.91 0.23
CA LEU A 41 11.26 1.01 -0.46
C LEU A 41 12.70 1.53 -0.47
N MET A 42 12.87 2.86 -0.54
CA MET A 42 14.18 3.51 -0.54
C MET A 42 14.78 3.74 0.85
N MET A 43 13.94 3.89 1.87
CA MET A 43 14.30 4.34 3.23
C MET A 43 15.52 3.60 3.84
N PRO A 44 15.69 2.27 3.66
CA PRO A 44 16.82 1.57 4.25
C PRO A 44 18.18 1.84 3.59
N PHE A 45 18.20 2.39 2.36
CA PHE A 45 19.39 2.49 1.54
C PHE A 45 20.02 3.88 1.61
N THR A 46 21.35 3.95 1.57
CA THR A 46 22.07 5.21 1.39
C THR A 46 21.93 5.74 -0.03
N ALA A 47 22.22 7.03 -0.25
CA ALA A 47 22.19 7.63 -1.58
C ALA A 47 23.17 6.92 -2.55
N GLU A 48 24.31 6.45 -2.05
CA GLU A 48 25.30 5.70 -2.83
C GLU A 48 24.80 4.29 -3.18
N GLN A 49 24.17 3.59 -2.23
CA GLN A 49 23.58 2.27 -2.50
C GLN A 49 22.47 2.36 -3.54
N LEU A 50 21.68 3.43 -3.51
CA LEU A 50 20.63 3.70 -4.50
C LEU A 50 21.17 3.94 -5.91
N LEU A 51 22.49 4.09 -6.13
CA LEU A 51 23.09 4.14 -7.47
C LEU A 51 23.27 2.75 -8.10
N SER A 52 23.15 1.67 -7.31
CA SER A 52 23.26 0.30 -7.81
C SER A 52 22.07 -0.05 -8.71
N ASP A 53 22.34 -0.47 -9.95
CA ASP A 53 21.29 -0.93 -10.86
C ASP A 53 20.50 -2.11 -10.29
N ASP A 54 21.12 -3.00 -9.50
CA ASP A 54 20.44 -4.14 -8.88
C ASP A 54 19.41 -3.68 -7.84
N ILE A 55 19.79 -2.75 -6.96
CA ILE A 55 18.89 -2.18 -5.96
C ILE A 55 17.77 -1.40 -6.64
N GLN A 56 18.10 -0.59 -7.65
CA GLN A 56 17.10 0.17 -8.39
C GLN A 56 16.12 -0.75 -9.12
N ASN A 57 16.59 -1.84 -9.75
CA ASN A 57 15.74 -2.80 -10.44
C ASN A 57 14.82 -3.53 -9.45
N CYS A 58 15.29 -3.85 -8.25
CA CYS A 58 14.45 -4.38 -7.18
C CYS A 58 13.36 -3.40 -6.74
N ILE A 59 13.72 -2.13 -6.46
CA ILE A 59 12.75 -1.09 -6.04
C ILE A 59 11.71 -0.85 -7.14
N VAL A 60 12.17 -0.68 -8.39
CA VAL A 60 11.28 -0.48 -9.55
C VAL A 60 10.34 -1.67 -9.71
N SER A 61 10.83 -2.89 -9.52
CA SER A 61 10.00 -4.10 -9.63
C SER A 61 8.95 -4.20 -8.52
N ALA A 62 9.32 -3.88 -7.28
CA ALA A 62 8.37 -3.81 -6.16
C ALA A 62 7.29 -2.74 -6.40
N ALA A 63 7.66 -1.57 -6.93
CA ALA A 63 6.70 -0.53 -7.31
C ALA A 63 5.78 -0.98 -8.46
N LEU A 64 6.32 -1.64 -9.50
CA LEU A 64 5.53 -2.14 -10.63
C LEU A 64 4.48 -3.17 -10.21
N ILE A 65 4.84 -4.13 -9.35
CA ILE A 65 3.90 -5.14 -8.89
C ILE A 65 2.84 -4.57 -7.95
N GLN A 66 3.18 -3.58 -7.12
CA GLN A 66 2.18 -2.85 -6.35
C GLN A 66 1.19 -2.15 -7.28
N ILE A 67 1.68 -1.42 -8.29
CA ILE A 67 0.83 -0.74 -9.27
C ILE A 67 -0.04 -1.74 -10.03
N ALA A 68 0.47 -2.93 -10.35
CA ALA A 68 -0.32 -3.99 -10.96
C ALA A 68 -1.47 -4.45 -10.06
N LEU A 69 -1.19 -4.69 -8.77
CA LEU A 69 -2.18 -5.08 -7.77
C LEU A 69 -3.25 -4.00 -7.59
N ASP A 70 -2.85 -2.73 -7.51
CA ASP A 70 -3.75 -1.58 -7.37
C ASP A 70 -4.58 -1.37 -8.65
N THR A 71 -4.00 -1.65 -9.82
CA THR A 71 -4.71 -1.57 -11.11
C THR A 71 -5.83 -2.62 -11.18
N HIS A 72 -5.60 -3.84 -10.68
CA HIS A 72 -6.65 -4.87 -10.63
C HIS A 72 -7.81 -4.48 -9.71
N GLU A 73 -7.57 -3.77 -8.61
CA GLU A 73 -8.62 -3.34 -7.68
C GLU A 73 -9.60 -2.31 -8.29
N ARG A 74 -9.17 -1.56 -9.30
CA ARG A 74 -10.02 -0.58 -9.99
C ARG A 74 -11.09 -1.22 -10.88
N VAL A 75 -11.02 -2.54 -11.09
CA VAL A 75 -11.98 -3.27 -11.91
C VAL A 75 -13.26 -3.52 -11.09
N ILE A 76 -14.20 -2.60 -11.18
CA ILE A 76 -15.52 -2.74 -10.55
C ILE A 76 -16.41 -3.60 -11.45
N ALA A 77 -16.83 -4.79 -10.98
CA ALA A 77 -17.82 -5.61 -11.66
C ALA A 77 -19.22 -4.98 -11.51
N SER A 78 -19.54 -3.97 -12.31
CA SER A 78 -20.77 -3.19 -12.21
C SER A 78 -21.88 -3.58 -13.21
N SER A 79 -21.62 -4.48 -14.17
CA SER A 79 -22.66 -4.93 -15.10
C SER A 79 -22.36 -6.29 -15.75
N ASP A 80 -23.39 -6.93 -16.33
CA ASP A 80 -23.27 -8.18 -17.12
C ASP A 80 -22.38 -8.04 -18.37
N TYR A 81 -22.02 -6.81 -18.76
CA TYR A 81 -21.14 -6.51 -19.88
C TYR A 81 -19.83 -5.88 -19.39
N ILE A 82 -18.70 -6.60 -19.54
CA ILE A 82 -17.39 -6.05 -19.23
C ILE A 82 -17.04 -5.02 -20.30
N ALA A 83 -17.05 -3.75 -19.93
CA ALA A 83 -16.72 -2.65 -20.81
C ALA A 83 -15.24 -2.73 -21.26
N LYS A 84 -14.94 -2.13 -22.42
CA LYS A 84 -13.61 -2.26 -23.05
C LYS A 84 -12.49 -1.69 -22.16
N ASP A 85 -12.77 -0.61 -21.45
CA ASP A 85 -11.90 -0.03 -20.43
C ASP A 85 -11.60 -1.01 -19.30
N GLN A 86 -12.60 -1.70 -18.75
CA GLN A 86 -12.41 -2.73 -17.72
C GLN A 86 -11.52 -3.89 -18.21
N GLN A 87 -11.75 -4.38 -19.43
CA GLN A 87 -10.89 -5.41 -20.03
C GLN A 87 -9.44 -4.92 -20.17
N LEU A 88 -9.25 -3.66 -20.57
CA LEU A 88 -7.93 -3.06 -20.71
C LEU A 88 -7.26 -2.78 -19.36
N THR A 89 -8.03 -2.51 -18.31
CA THR A 89 -7.53 -2.40 -16.93
C THR A 89 -7.01 -3.74 -16.43
N VAL A 90 -7.75 -4.84 -16.66
CA VAL A 90 -7.27 -6.19 -16.35
C VAL A 90 -5.96 -6.49 -17.09
N LEU A 91 -5.93 -6.25 -18.41
CA LEU A 91 -4.73 -6.45 -19.22
C LEU A 91 -3.57 -5.54 -18.82
N ALA A 92 -3.85 -4.33 -18.32
CA ALA A 92 -2.82 -3.44 -17.80
C ALA A 92 -2.20 -4.00 -16.52
N GLY A 93 -3.00 -4.53 -15.60
CA GLY A 93 -2.51 -5.24 -14.42
C GLY A 93 -1.60 -6.43 -14.79
N ASP A 94 -2.03 -7.26 -15.75
CA ASP A 94 -1.22 -8.37 -16.27
C ASP A 94 0.08 -7.88 -16.91
N TYR A 95 0.01 -6.80 -17.71
CA TYR A 95 1.18 -6.21 -18.36
C TYR A 95 2.17 -5.67 -17.32
N PHE A 96 1.72 -4.94 -16.31
CA PHE A 96 2.57 -4.42 -15.24
C PHE A 96 3.17 -5.55 -14.40
N SER A 97 2.41 -6.63 -14.16
CA SER A 97 2.93 -7.87 -13.57
C SER A 97 4.04 -8.48 -14.44
N GLY A 98 3.85 -8.53 -15.76
CA GLY A 98 4.91 -8.97 -16.69
C GLY A 98 6.15 -8.07 -16.67
N LEU A 99 5.99 -6.76 -16.47
CA LEU A 99 7.11 -5.82 -16.41
C LEU A 99 8.00 -6.01 -15.18
N TYR A 100 7.45 -6.26 -13.99
CA TYR A 100 8.29 -6.53 -12.81
C TYR A 100 9.06 -7.84 -13.02
N TYR A 101 8.38 -8.89 -13.50
CA TYR A 101 9.01 -10.19 -13.72
C TYR A 101 10.15 -10.08 -14.72
N ARG A 102 9.90 -9.42 -15.87
CA ARG A 102 10.94 -9.17 -16.87
C ARG A 102 12.12 -8.40 -16.29
N THR A 103 11.86 -7.33 -15.53
CA THR A 103 12.90 -6.47 -14.96
C THR A 103 13.84 -7.25 -14.04
N LEU A 104 13.31 -8.16 -13.21
CA LEU A 104 14.13 -9.01 -12.34
C LEU A 104 14.77 -10.20 -13.08
N ALA A 105 14.10 -10.74 -14.10
CA ALA A 105 14.64 -11.84 -14.89
C ALA A 105 15.84 -11.40 -15.73
N GLU A 106 15.81 -10.18 -16.28
CA GLU A 106 16.91 -9.59 -17.03
C GLU A 106 18.18 -9.39 -16.17
N THR A 107 18.03 -9.23 -14.86
CA THR A 107 19.14 -9.10 -13.90
C THR A 107 19.47 -10.41 -13.18
N GLY A 108 18.74 -11.50 -13.47
CA GLY A 108 18.94 -12.79 -12.81
C GLY A 108 18.56 -12.80 -11.32
N ASN A 109 17.76 -11.86 -10.84
CA ASN A 109 17.41 -11.74 -9.42
C ASN A 109 16.27 -12.69 -9.02
N ILE A 110 16.58 -13.99 -8.99
CA ILE A 110 15.62 -15.07 -8.73
C ILE A 110 15.02 -14.97 -7.32
N ASP A 111 15.79 -14.54 -6.33
CA ASP A 111 15.31 -14.46 -4.94
C ASP A 111 14.27 -13.36 -4.78
N MET A 112 14.45 -12.19 -5.40
CA MET A 112 13.43 -11.14 -5.40
C MET A 112 12.17 -11.59 -6.17
N ILE A 113 12.31 -12.31 -7.30
CA ILE A 113 11.16 -12.87 -8.03
C ILE A 113 10.34 -13.79 -7.12
N ARG A 114 11.00 -14.72 -6.44
CA ARG A 114 10.35 -15.68 -5.54
C ARG A 114 9.66 -14.97 -4.39
N SER A 115 10.35 -14.00 -3.78
CA SER A 115 9.85 -13.23 -2.63
C SER A 115 8.61 -12.40 -3.00
N LEU A 116 8.66 -11.63 -4.09
CA LEU A 116 7.52 -10.83 -4.54
C LEU A 116 6.36 -11.69 -5.04
N SER A 117 6.62 -12.82 -5.70
CA SER A 117 5.55 -13.75 -6.11
C SER A 117 4.81 -14.34 -4.92
N ALA A 118 5.53 -14.63 -3.83
CA ALA A 118 4.93 -15.09 -2.57
C ALA A 118 4.06 -14.00 -1.93
N ALA A 119 4.54 -12.74 -1.93
CA ALA A 119 3.75 -11.60 -1.47
C ALA A 119 2.46 -11.43 -2.30
N VAL A 120 2.56 -11.45 -3.63
CA VAL A 120 1.40 -11.33 -4.53
C VAL A 120 0.35 -12.38 -4.22
N LYS A 121 0.77 -13.63 -4.03
CA LYS A 121 -0.13 -14.72 -3.64
C LYS A 121 -0.83 -14.40 -2.32
N SER A 122 -0.06 -14.08 -1.27
CA SER A 122 -0.62 -13.80 0.06
C SER A 122 -1.56 -12.60 0.05
N ILE A 123 -1.23 -11.56 -0.72
CA ILE A 123 -2.06 -10.36 -0.87
C ILE A 123 -3.38 -10.74 -1.54
N ASN A 124 -3.34 -11.48 -2.64
CA ASN A 124 -4.57 -11.90 -3.33
C ASN A 124 -5.45 -12.80 -2.45
N GLU A 125 -4.86 -13.71 -1.68
CA GLU A 125 -5.60 -14.52 -0.69
C GLU A 125 -6.27 -13.63 0.37
N SER A 126 -5.56 -12.64 0.92
CA SER A 126 -6.13 -11.68 1.88
C SER A 126 -7.19 -10.78 1.27
N LYS A 127 -7.05 -10.35 0.01
CA LYS A 127 -8.08 -9.59 -0.71
C LYS A 127 -9.33 -10.44 -0.87
N ILE A 128 -9.21 -11.67 -1.36
CA ILE A 128 -10.34 -12.59 -1.54
C ILE A 128 -11.09 -12.75 -0.21
N ALA A 129 -10.39 -13.06 0.88
CA ALA A 129 -11.00 -13.20 2.20
C ALA A 129 -11.75 -11.93 2.65
N LEU A 130 -11.15 -10.74 2.42
CA LEU A 130 -11.74 -9.46 2.79
C LEU A 130 -13.01 -9.15 1.97
N TYR A 131 -12.95 -9.28 0.64
CA TYR A 131 -14.07 -8.99 -0.25
C TYR A 131 -15.21 -10.00 -0.14
N HIS A 132 -14.89 -11.27 0.15
CA HIS A 132 -15.88 -12.33 0.38
C HIS A 132 -16.34 -12.43 1.84
N GLN A 133 -15.88 -11.53 2.71
CA GLN A 133 -16.34 -11.44 4.10
C GLN A 133 -16.10 -12.75 4.88
N GLU A 134 -14.98 -13.43 4.60
CA GLU A 134 -14.63 -14.73 5.20
C GLU A 134 -14.00 -14.58 6.60
N HIS A 135 -14.39 -13.54 7.32
CA HIS A 135 -13.83 -13.14 8.61
C HIS A 135 -14.82 -13.31 9.75
N ASN A 136 -14.30 -13.69 10.93
CA ASN A 136 -15.12 -13.94 12.12
C ASN A 136 -14.90 -12.89 13.22
N SER A 137 -14.00 -11.93 13.00
CA SER A 137 -13.70 -10.87 13.96
C SER A 137 -13.09 -9.65 13.28
N VAL A 138 -13.28 -8.47 13.89
CA VAL A 138 -12.61 -7.22 13.49
C VAL A 138 -11.09 -7.40 13.43
N SER A 139 -10.49 -8.13 14.37
CA SER A 139 -9.04 -8.39 14.36
C SER A 139 -8.59 -9.16 13.11
N SER A 140 -9.36 -10.13 12.64
CA SER A 140 -9.02 -10.90 11.42
C SER A 140 -9.18 -10.08 10.13
N ILE A 141 -10.13 -9.15 10.12
CA ILE A 141 -10.28 -8.15 9.04
C ILE A 141 -9.06 -7.24 9.03
N MET A 142 -8.69 -6.68 10.19
CA MET A 142 -7.54 -5.78 10.34
C MET A 142 -6.22 -6.47 9.98
N GLU A 143 -6.06 -7.76 10.30
CA GLU A 143 -4.91 -8.55 9.88
C GLU A 143 -4.85 -8.69 8.35
N SER A 144 -5.99 -8.88 7.70
CA SER A 144 -6.06 -8.99 6.24
C SER A 144 -5.74 -7.66 5.56
N VAL A 145 -6.30 -6.55 6.06
CA VAL A 145 -5.92 -5.19 5.62
C VAL A 145 -4.41 -4.97 5.82
N TYR A 146 -3.88 -5.29 7.00
CA TYR A 146 -2.45 -5.17 7.28
C TYR A 146 -1.60 -5.98 6.29
N LYS A 147 -1.97 -7.22 5.97
CA LYS A 147 -1.25 -8.07 5.00
C LYS A 147 -1.30 -7.48 3.59
N ILE A 148 -2.48 -7.04 3.13
CA ILE A 148 -2.66 -6.41 1.81
C ILE A 148 -1.69 -5.23 1.67
N GLU A 149 -1.59 -4.40 2.70
CA GLU A 149 -0.80 -3.18 2.67
C GLU A 149 0.71 -3.40 2.77
N THR A 150 1.15 -4.43 3.51
CA THR A 150 2.54 -4.52 3.99
C THR A 150 3.35 -5.68 3.41
N GLU A 151 2.72 -6.70 2.82
CA GLU A 151 3.42 -7.95 2.48
C GLU A 151 4.47 -7.76 1.37
N ILE A 152 4.27 -6.88 0.39
CA ILE A 152 5.31 -6.53 -0.60
C ILE A 152 6.57 -6.00 0.10
N ILE A 153 6.42 -5.03 1.00
CA ILE A 153 7.54 -4.40 1.70
C ILE A 153 8.23 -5.38 2.64
N LYS A 154 7.45 -6.22 3.33
CA LYS A 154 7.97 -7.28 4.21
C LYS A 154 8.88 -8.23 3.45
N GLN A 155 8.40 -8.76 2.33
CA GLN A 155 9.16 -9.69 1.48
C GLN A 155 10.36 -9.01 0.83
N PHE A 156 10.21 -7.75 0.41
CA PHE A 156 11.31 -6.95 -0.14
C PHE A 156 12.43 -6.75 0.89
N TYR A 157 12.12 -6.30 2.11
CA TYR A 157 13.12 -6.13 3.17
C TYR A 157 13.77 -7.44 3.60
N SER A 158 13.05 -8.56 3.53
CA SER A 158 13.62 -9.86 3.86
C SER A 158 14.71 -10.30 2.88
N VAL A 159 14.68 -9.88 1.62
CA VAL A 159 15.72 -10.23 0.63
C VAL A 159 17.04 -9.50 0.90
N PHE A 160 16.97 -8.34 1.56
CA PHE A 160 18.12 -7.49 1.85
C PHE A 160 18.57 -7.52 3.32
N ASP A 161 17.93 -8.35 4.16
CA ASP A 161 18.15 -8.37 5.62
C ASP A 161 17.89 -7.01 6.31
N LEU A 162 16.83 -6.32 5.88
CA LEU A 162 16.44 -4.98 6.33
C LEU A 162 15.19 -4.97 7.22
N GLN A 163 14.92 -6.06 7.94
CA GLN A 163 13.69 -6.25 8.72
C GLN A 163 13.54 -5.22 9.85
N SER A 164 14.62 -4.59 10.30
CA SER A 164 14.60 -3.51 11.31
C SER A 164 13.80 -2.28 10.86
N PHE A 165 13.65 -2.05 9.56
CA PHE A 165 12.86 -0.95 9.00
C PHE A 165 11.38 -1.29 8.83
N PHE A 166 11.02 -2.58 8.95
CA PHE A 166 9.65 -3.04 8.71
C PHE A 166 8.61 -2.46 9.68
N PRO A 167 8.86 -2.34 11.00
CA PRO A 167 7.85 -1.82 11.93
C PRO A 167 7.31 -0.45 11.50
N VAL A 168 8.22 0.52 11.26
CA VAL A 168 7.84 1.88 10.83
C VAL A 168 7.10 1.86 9.50
N ALA A 169 7.62 1.14 8.51
CA ALA A 169 7.00 1.03 7.20
C ALA A 169 5.58 0.44 7.30
N SER A 170 5.41 -0.61 8.09
CA SER A 170 4.15 -1.31 8.24
C SER A 170 3.09 -0.44 8.90
N HIS A 171 3.45 0.31 9.96
CA HIS A 171 2.53 1.22 10.65
C HIS A 171 2.09 2.40 9.77
N VAL A 172 3.02 2.98 9.01
CA VAL A 172 2.70 4.06 8.05
C VAL A 172 1.71 3.56 7.00
N LEU A 173 1.98 2.41 6.36
CA LEU A 173 1.12 1.86 5.32
C LEU A 173 -0.26 1.45 5.84
N SER A 174 -0.31 0.75 6.98
CA SER A 174 -1.58 0.36 7.59
C SER A 174 -2.40 1.58 8.01
N ALA A 175 -1.77 2.60 8.60
CA ALA A 175 -2.47 3.82 9.00
C ALA A 175 -3.02 4.56 7.78
N LYS A 176 -2.25 4.67 6.70
CA LYS A 176 -2.69 5.34 5.46
C LYS A 176 -3.96 4.69 4.91
N ARG A 177 -3.99 3.36 4.83
CA ARG A 177 -5.19 2.62 4.39
C ARG A 177 -6.38 2.82 5.32
N LEU A 178 -6.18 2.75 6.64
CA LEU A 178 -7.27 2.92 7.61
C LEU A 178 -7.83 4.35 7.60
N ILE A 179 -6.98 5.36 7.41
CA ILE A 179 -7.42 6.76 7.28
C ILE A 179 -8.25 6.94 6.01
N GLU A 180 -7.88 6.28 4.91
CA GLU A 180 -8.67 6.27 3.67
C GLU A 180 -10.02 5.58 3.85
N GLU A 181 -10.05 4.37 4.43
CA GLU A 181 -11.29 3.64 4.71
C GLU A 181 -12.21 4.41 5.66
N LYS A 182 -11.67 4.99 6.74
CA LYS A 182 -12.42 5.88 7.63
C LYS A 182 -13.00 7.08 6.88
N HIS A 183 -12.24 7.69 5.99
CA HIS A 183 -12.73 8.82 5.19
C HIS A 183 -13.88 8.39 4.27
N LEU A 184 -13.71 7.31 3.51
CA LEU A 184 -14.75 6.78 2.63
C LEU A 184 -16.04 6.49 3.41
N PHE A 185 -15.91 5.86 4.57
CA PHE A 185 -17.05 5.58 5.44
C PHE A 185 -17.76 6.86 5.91
N VAL A 186 -17.00 7.86 6.40
CA VAL A 186 -17.56 9.13 6.90
C VAL A 186 -18.20 9.96 5.79
N THR A 187 -17.67 9.93 4.56
CA THR A 187 -18.28 10.63 3.41
C THR A 187 -19.47 9.89 2.81
N GLY A 188 -19.81 8.70 3.32
CA GLY A 188 -20.88 7.84 2.80
C GLY A 188 -20.52 7.14 1.49
N GLU A 189 -19.23 7.12 1.13
CA GLU A 189 -18.69 6.34 0.02
C GLU A 189 -18.47 4.88 0.43
N LYS A 190 -18.23 4.01 -0.56
CA LYS A 190 -18.05 2.58 -0.32
C LYS A 190 -16.73 2.32 0.40
N SER A 191 -16.80 1.86 1.65
CA SER A 191 -15.65 1.37 2.43
C SER A 191 -15.68 -0.16 2.50
N VAL A 192 -14.64 -0.80 1.96
CA VAL A 192 -14.52 -2.28 2.00
C VAL A 192 -14.35 -2.76 3.43
N LEU A 193 -13.63 -1.97 4.25
CA LEU A 193 -13.46 -2.27 5.67
C LEU A 193 -14.81 -2.24 6.40
N ALA A 194 -15.63 -1.20 6.18
CA ALA A 194 -16.95 -1.10 6.80
C ALA A 194 -17.87 -2.24 6.37
N GLU A 195 -17.89 -2.58 5.07
CA GLU A 195 -18.67 -3.71 4.56
C GLU A 195 -18.26 -5.04 5.21
N ALA A 196 -16.95 -5.26 5.38
CA ALA A 196 -16.44 -6.45 6.05
C ALA A 196 -16.82 -6.47 7.55
N VAL A 197 -16.76 -5.33 8.24
CA VAL A 197 -17.12 -5.25 9.66
C VAL A 197 -18.63 -5.45 9.85
N ASP A 198 -19.47 -4.87 8.99
CA ASP A 198 -20.94 -5.05 9.02
C ASP A 198 -21.38 -6.50 8.79
N SER A 199 -20.60 -7.27 8.04
CA SER A 199 -20.88 -8.68 7.77
C SER A 199 -20.70 -9.59 8.98
N LEU A 200 -20.03 -9.11 10.04
CA LEU A 200 -19.82 -9.88 11.26
C LEU A 200 -21.14 -10.08 12.00
N GLU A 201 -21.42 -11.31 12.43
CA GLU A 201 -22.65 -11.64 13.19
C GLU A 201 -22.83 -10.77 14.45
N ALA A 202 -21.72 -10.38 15.10
CA ALA A 202 -21.72 -9.51 16.28
C ALA A 202 -22.21 -8.09 15.97
N TRP A 203 -22.00 -7.61 14.73
CA TRP A 203 -22.39 -6.30 14.22
C TRP A 203 -23.75 -6.30 13.54
N GLY A 204 -24.28 -7.44 13.13
CA GLY A 204 -25.62 -7.57 12.55
C GLY A 204 -26.77 -7.08 13.44
N ASN A 205 -26.52 -6.84 14.75
CA ASN A 205 -27.49 -6.23 15.68
C ASN A 205 -27.36 -4.68 15.78
N ASN A 206 -26.30 -4.07 15.23
CA ASN A 206 -26.01 -2.63 15.18
C ASN A 206 -25.40 -2.28 13.80
N PRO A 207 -26.20 -2.12 12.74
CA PRO A 207 -25.66 -1.82 11.41
C PRO A 207 -24.85 -0.52 11.42
N SER A 208 -23.74 -0.43 10.69
CA SER A 208 -22.90 0.77 10.58
C SER A 208 -23.64 2.02 10.10
N LEU A 209 -24.84 1.88 9.55
CA LEU A 209 -25.72 2.98 9.16
C LEU A 209 -26.53 3.57 10.34
N SER A 210 -26.53 2.90 11.50
CA SER A 210 -27.08 3.45 12.75
C SER A 210 -26.07 4.44 13.35
N VAL A 211 -26.57 5.44 14.08
CA VAL A 211 -25.69 6.42 14.75
C VAL A 211 -24.69 5.71 15.66
N ASP A 212 -25.12 4.71 16.43
CA ASP A 212 -24.24 3.97 17.34
C ASP A 212 -23.20 3.12 16.58
N GLY A 213 -23.59 2.45 15.48
CA GLY A 213 -22.68 1.70 14.62
C GLY A 213 -21.64 2.58 13.90
N GLN A 214 -22.02 3.80 13.48
CA GLN A 214 -21.07 4.77 12.93
C GLN A 214 -20.00 5.16 13.93
N HIS A 215 -20.39 5.47 15.17
CA HIS A 215 -19.43 5.80 16.23
C HIS A 215 -18.52 4.63 16.56
N GLU A 216 -19.04 3.40 16.59
CA GLU A 216 -18.24 2.20 16.84
C GLU A 216 -17.20 1.96 15.72
N MET A 217 -17.60 2.13 14.45
CA MET A 217 -16.71 1.94 13.29
C MET A 217 -15.56 2.95 13.31
N ILE A 218 -15.90 4.22 13.54
CA ILE A 218 -14.92 5.31 13.64
C ILE A 218 -13.97 5.04 14.81
N SER A 219 -14.50 4.64 15.97
CA SER A 219 -13.71 4.30 17.15
C SER A 219 -12.72 3.15 16.91
N ILE A 220 -13.16 2.10 16.20
CA ILE A 220 -12.29 0.99 15.78
C ILE A 220 -11.15 1.52 14.90
N CYS A 221 -11.44 2.27 13.84
CA CYS A 221 -10.41 2.83 12.97
C CYS A 221 -9.42 3.71 13.77
N ASP A 222 -9.94 4.58 14.63
CA ASP A 222 -9.12 5.50 15.44
C ASP A 222 -8.22 4.75 16.42
N GLN A 223 -8.67 3.64 17.00
CA GLN A 223 -7.82 2.83 17.86
C GLN A 223 -6.58 2.30 17.11
N TYR A 224 -6.76 1.74 15.92
CA TYR A 224 -5.64 1.20 15.13
C TYR A 224 -4.76 2.31 14.54
N ILE A 225 -5.34 3.42 14.08
CA ILE A 225 -4.60 4.58 13.57
C ILE A 225 -3.75 5.20 14.68
N ASN A 226 -4.32 5.41 15.88
CA ASN A 226 -3.59 6.01 17.00
C ASN A 226 -2.48 5.08 17.52
N HIS A 227 -2.71 3.77 17.52
CA HIS A 227 -1.65 2.82 17.85
C HIS A 227 -0.51 2.90 16.83
N ALA A 228 -0.80 2.83 15.53
CA ALA A 228 0.22 2.96 14.48
C ALA A 228 0.97 4.30 14.56
N LYS A 229 0.27 5.39 14.85
CA LYS A 229 0.85 6.71 15.06
C LYS A 229 1.85 6.72 16.22
N ALA A 230 1.47 6.17 17.38
CA ALA A 230 2.32 6.11 18.56
C ALA A 230 3.61 5.30 18.31
N GLU A 231 3.51 4.18 17.59
CA GLU A 231 4.67 3.36 17.21
C GLU A 231 5.63 4.11 16.28
N VAL A 232 5.10 4.85 15.31
CA VAL A 232 5.94 5.70 14.42
C VAL A 232 6.59 6.85 15.20
N GLU A 233 5.87 7.49 16.14
CA GLU A 233 6.43 8.54 17.00
C GLU A 233 7.55 8.02 17.89
N GLN A 234 7.39 6.83 18.45
CA GLN A 234 8.42 6.18 19.25
C GLN A 234 9.68 5.92 18.40
N ALA A 235 9.53 5.43 17.18
CA ALA A 235 10.64 5.21 16.27
C ALA A 235 11.36 6.51 15.85
N LEU A 236 10.62 7.63 15.73
CA LEU A 236 11.20 8.94 15.45
C LEU A 236 12.09 9.46 16.59
N HIS A 237 11.71 9.16 17.84
CA HIS A 237 12.44 9.58 19.03
C HIS A 237 13.64 8.69 19.37
N ASP A 238 13.77 7.53 18.73
CA ASP A 238 14.93 6.66 18.90
C ASP A 238 16.19 7.33 18.32
N ARG A 239 17.13 7.63 19.22
CA ARG A 239 18.42 8.27 18.88
C ARG A 239 19.39 7.33 18.18
N SER A 240 19.16 6.03 18.20
CA SER A 240 19.97 5.03 17.51
C SER A 240 19.80 5.07 15.99
N VAL A 241 18.69 5.62 15.51
CA VAL A 241 18.37 5.76 14.09
C VAL A 241 19.20 6.88 13.45
N ALA A 242 19.79 6.58 12.28
CA ALA A 242 20.55 7.54 11.49
C ALA A 242 19.72 8.80 11.16
N GLY A 243 20.36 9.98 11.17
CA GLY A 243 19.67 11.26 11.00
C GLY A 243 18.87 11.38 9.70
N SER A 244 19.38 10.80 8.60
CA SER A 244 18.70 10.75 7.30
C SER A 244 17.42 9.90 7.33
N VAL A 245 17.46 8.74 7.99
CA VAL A 245 16.29 7.87 8.16
C VAL A 245 15.24 8.58 9.01
N ARG A 246 15.65 9.28 10.08
CA ARG A 246 14.72 10.07 10.91
C ARG A 246 14.03 11.17 10.10
N GLU A 247 14.74 11.83 9.19
CA GLU A 247 14.16 12.86 8.32
C GLU A 247 13.11 12.26 7.37
N LEU A 248 13.38 11.10 6.78
CA LEU A 248 12.43 10.37 5.93
C LEU A 248 11.21 9.88 6.72
N CYS A 249 11.41 9.32 7.92
CA CYS A 249 10.31 8.93 8.80
C CYS A 249 9.45 10.15 9.17
N SER A 250 10.06 11.33 9.36
CA SER A 250 9.33 12.57 9.64
C SER A 250 8.49 13.00 8.44
N LEU A 251 9.01 12.89 7.22
CA LEU A 251 8.25 13.15 5.99
C LEU A 251 7.04 12.21 5.88
N LEU A 252 7.26 10.89 6.02
CA LEU A 252 6.21 9.87 5.98
C LEU A 252 5.15 10.10 7.07
N TYR A 253 5.59 10.44 8.28
CA TYR A 253 4.70 10.78 9.40
C TYR A 253 3.83 12.00 9.07
N ASN A 254 4.42 13.09 8.58
CA ASN A 254 3.68 14.31 8.28
C ASN A 254 2.68 14.09 7.13
N GLU A 255 3.09 13.37 6.09
CA GLU A 255 2.22 13.02 4.96
C GLU A 255 1.01 12.20 5.41
N THR A 256 1.23 11.24 6.32
CA THR A 256 0.19 10.30 6.76
C THR A 256 -0.73 10.90 7.83
N PHE A 257 -0.16 11.55 8.85
CA PHE A 257 -0.89 11.92 10.07
C PHE A 257 -1.16 13.42 10.23
N ARG A 258 -0.44 14.31 9.52
CA ARG A 258 -0.63 15.78 9.67
C ARG A 258 -1.43 16.42 8.54
N ASN A 259 -1.33 15.93 7.32
CA ASN A 259 -2.03 16.52 6.17
C ASN A 259 -3.54 16.23 6.12
N LYS A 260 -4.08 15.56 7.15
CA LYS A 260 -5.49 15.22 7.28
C LYS A 260 -6.06 15.60 8.64
N THR A 261 -5.78 16.83 9.11
CA THR A 261 -6.76 17.54 9.95
C THR A 261 -8.01 17.76 9.09
N TYR A 262 -8.85 16.72 9.00
CA TYR A 262 -10.25 16.90 8.75
C TYR A 262 -10.77 17.86 9.83
N PRO A 263 -11.71 18.77 9.52
CA PRO A 263 -12.27 19.66 10.52
C PRO A 263 -12.96 18.80 11.58
N GLU A 264 -12.25 18.51 12.66
CA GLU A 264 -12.88 18.17 13.91
C GLU A 264 -13.65 19.42 14.37
N GLU A 265 -14.93 19.20 14.66
CA GLU A 265 -15.81 20.07 15.44
C GLU A 265 -16.40 21.30 14.73
N GLY A 266 -17.60 21.10 14.19
CA GLY A 266 -18.68 22.09 14.09
C GLY A 266 -20.01 21.43 14.47
#